data_AF-A0A7W1JR71-F1
#
_entry.id   AF-A0A7W1JR71-F1
#
_cell.length_a   1.000
_cell.length_b   1.000
_cell.length_c   1.000
_cell.angle_alpha   90.00
_cell.angle_beta   90.00
_cell.angle_gamma   90.00
#
_symmetry.space_group_name_H-M   'P 1'
#
loop_
_entity.id
_entity.type
_entity.pdbx_description
1 polymer ?
#
loop_
_entity_poly.entity_id
_entity_poly.type
_entity_poly.pdbx_seq_one_letter_code
_entity_poly.pdbx_strand_id
1 'polypeptide(L)' 'MNNEADPLAQFGVEAIDLKWTMRDIAARRPGQINKDHLAKLIELGLVAMRGDAPYLTTTGQNVVWGTES' A
#
# COMPACT_ATOMS: atom_id res chain seq x y z
N MET A 1 22.23 2.05 8.19
CA MET A 1 20.81 2.42 8.30
C MET A 1 20.28 2.48 6.88
N ASN A 2 19.59 1.45 6.42
CA ASN A 2 18.93 1.51 5.12
C ASN A 2 17.75 2.46 5.30
N ASN A 3 17.92 3.68 4.84
CA ASN A 3 16.83 4.61 4.66
C ASN A 3 15.99 3.98 3.53
N GLU A 4 15.08 3.07 3.91
CA GLU A 4 14.15 2.44 2.97
C GLU A 4 13.28 3.57 2.43
N ALA A 5 13.73 4.18 1.33
CA ALA A 5 13.06 5.28 0.69
C ALA A 5 11.59 4.87 0.51
N ASP A 6 10.67 5.69 1.03
CA ASP A 6 9.24 5.44 0.92
C ASP A 6 8.94 5.11 -0.56
N PRO A 7 8.54 3.86 -0.87
CA PRO A 7 8.44 3.40 -2.26
C PRO A 7 7.35 4.16 -3.03
N LEU A 8 6.50 4.91 -2.30
CA LEU A 8 5.48 5.77 -2.84
C LEU A 8 5.96 7.21 -3.10
N ALA A 9 7.11 7.64 -2.58
CA ALA A 9 7.62 9.00 -2.71
C ALA A 9 7.78 9.45 -4.18
N GLN A 10 8.05 8.50 -5.09
CA GLN A 10 8.13 8.75 -6.53
C GLN A 10 6.81 9.20 -7.17
N PHE A 11 5.68 9.00 -6.49
CA PHE A 11 4.33 9.36 -6.98
C PHE A 11 3.86 10.74 -6.49
N GLY A 12 4.66 11.45 -5.69
CA GLY A 12 4.35 12.80 -5.22
C GLY A 12 3.01 12.86 -4.48
N VAL A 13 2.06 13.65 -5.00
CA VAL A 13 0.73 13.82 -4.38
C VAL A 13 -0.07 12.50 -4.35
N GLU A 14 0.06 11.67 -5.39
CA GLU A 14 -0.65 10.39 -5.50
C GLU A 14 -0.16 9.38 -4.45
N ALA A 15 1.02 9.60 -3.86
CA ALA A 15 1.51 8.79 -2.74
C ALA A 15 0.53 8.79 -1.55
N ILE A 16 -0.19 9.90 -1.33
CA ILE A 16 -1.17 10.03 -0.25
C ILE A 16 -2.38 9.12 -0.53
N ASP A 17 -2.90 9.16 -1.76
CA ASP A 17 -4.01 8.32 -2.18
C ASP A 17 -3.66 6.83 -2.16
N LEU A 18 -2.43 6.47 -2.54
CA LEU A 18 -1.91 5.10 -2.47
C LEU A 18 -1.83 4.63 -1.01
N LYS A 19 -1.31 5.46 -0.09
CA LYS A 19 -1.29 5.15 1.36
C LYS A 19 -2.70 4.98 1.93
N TRP A 20 -3.65 5.80 1.53
CA TRP A 20 -5.05 5.65 1.94
C TRP A 20 -5.66 4.34 1.43
N THR A 21 -5.44 4.01 0.16
CA THR A 21 -5.90 2.74 -0.41
C THR A 21 -5.33 1.54 0.36
N MET A 22 -4.05 1.58 0.75
CA MET A 22 -3.43 0.56 1.59
C MET A 22 -4.06 0.47 2.99
N ARG A 23 -4.43 1.60 3.59
CA ARG A 23 -5.16 1.63 4.87
C ARG A 23 -6.56 1.03 4.75
N ASP A 24 -7.28 1.28 3.65
CA ASP A 24 -8.58 0.67 3.40
C ASP A 24 -8.49 -0.85 3.19
N ILE A 25 -7.42 -1.32 2.53
CA ILE A 25 -7.10 -2.76 2.43
C ILE A 25 -6.85 -3.35 3.83
N ALA A 26 -6.02 -2.69 4.65
CA ALA A 26 -5.76 -3.13 6.02
C ALA A 26 -7.02 -3.16 6.90
N ALA A 27 -7.89 -2.16 6.73
CA ALA A 27 -9.18 -2.06 7.41
C ALA A 27 -10.26 -3.00 6.85
N ARG A 28 -9.95 -3.81 5.83
CA ARG A 28 -10.86 -4.74 5.15
C ARG A 28 -12.13 -4.03 4.65
N ARG A 29 -11.95 -2.89 3.98
CA ARG A 29 -13.04 -2.08 3.40
C ARG A 29 -13.08 -2.23 1.87
N PRO A 30 -13.49 -3.38 1.32
CA PRO A 30 -13.37 -3.67 -0.11
C PRO A 30 -14.12 -2.69 -1.01
N GLY A 31 -15.21 -2.06 -0.53
CA GLY A 31 -15.96 -1.06 -1.29
C GLY A 31 -15.27 0.29 -1.46
N GLN A 32 -14.22 0.57 -0.68
CA GLN A 32 -13.47 1.84 -0.70
C GLN A 32 -12.10 1.70 -1.40
N ILE A 33 -11.78 0.49 -1.90
CA ILE A 33 -10.51 0.24 -2.58
C ILE A 33 -10.61 0.77 -4.01
N ASN A 34 -9.81 1.79 -4.32
CA ASN A 34 -9.63 2.25 -5.68
C ASN A 34 -8.88 1.17 -6.49
N LYS A 35 -9.47 0.71 -7.60
CA LYS A 35 -8.94 -0.38 -8.44
C LYS A 35 -7.67 0.00 -9.18
N ASP A 36 -7.55 1.24 -9.65
CA ASP A 36 -6.36 1.75 -10.33
C ASP A 36 -5.17 1.80 -9.37
N HIS A 37 -5.42 2.27 -8.14
CA HIS A 37 -4.42 2.26 -7.07
C HIS A 37 -4.07 0.85 -6.63
N LEU A 38 -5.05 -0.06 -6.55
CA LEU A 38 -4.81 -1.45 -6.20
C LEU A 38 -3.85 -2.14 -7.18
N ALA A 39 -4.08 -1.99 -8.49
CA ALA A 39 -3.20 -2.56 -9.51
C ALA A 39 -1.76 -2.08 -9.33
N LYS A 40 -1.58 -0.77 -9.14
CA LYS A 40 -0.27 -0.14 -8.93
C LYS A 40 0.43 -0.64 -7.65
N LEU A 41 -0.31 -0.78 -6.56
CA LEU A 41 0.20 -1.31 -5.29
C LEU A 41 0.62 -2.78 -5.39
N ILE A 42 -0.03 -3.57 -6.26
CA ILE A 42 0.36 -4.94 -6.58
C ILE A 42 1.66 -4.96 -7.39
N GLU A 43 1.79 -4.10 -8.40
CA GLU A 43 3.02 -3.98 -9.21
C GLU A 43 4.23 -3.58 -8.36
N LEU A 44 4.02 -2.73 -7.35
CA LEU A 44 5.04 -2.31 -6.40
C LEU A 44 5.37 -3.39 -5.33
N GLY A 45 4.66 -4.51 -5.31
CA GLY A 45 4.82 -5.56 -4.30
C GLY A 45 4.39 -5.15 -2.90
N LEU A 46 3.65 -4.04 -2.76
CA LEU A 46 3.10 -3.54 -1.49
C LEU A 46 1.80 -4.26 -1.10
N VAL A 47 1.06 -4.70 -2.11
CA VAL A 47 -0.18 -5.47 -1.98
C VAL A 47 -0.04 -6.76 -2.78
N ALA A 48 -0.71 -7.81 -2.34
CA ALA A 48 -0.89 -9.00 -3.15
C ALA A 48 -2.33 -9.52 -3.02
N MET A 49 -2.73 -10.43 -3.92
CA MET A 49 -4.08 -10.99 -3.98
C MET A 49 -4.09 -12.39 -3.38
N ARG A 50 -4.93 -12.64 -2.37
CA ARG A 50 -5.13 -13.96 -1.76
C ARG A 50 -6.53 -14.44 -2.10
N GLY A 51 -6.62 -15.26 -3.13
CA GLY A 51 -7.90 -15.52 -3.79
C GLY A 51 -8.39 -14.22 -4.43
N ASP A 52 -9.59 -13.78 -4.04
CA ASP A 52 -10.21 -12.55 -4.58
C ASP A 52 -9.98 -11.31 -3.70
N ALA A 53 -9.31 -11.45 -2.56
CA ALA A 53 -9.12 -10.36 -1.59
C ALA A 53 -7.69 -9.79 -1.62
N PRO A 54 -7.52 -8.47 -1.71
CA PRO A 54 -6.21 -7.83 -1.56
C PRO A 54 -5.72 -7.88 -0.11
N TYR A 55 -4.42 -8.04 0.08
CA TYR A 55 -3.75 -8.03 1.38
C TYR A 55 -2.43 -7.26 1.31
N LEU A 56 -2.07 -6.58 2.40
CA LEU A 56 -0.76 -5.92 2.51
C LEU A 56 0.35 -6.96 2.68
N THR A 57 1.39 -6.85 1.85
CA THR A 57 2.65 -7.58 2.03
C THR A 57 3.41 -6.99 3.22
N THR A 58 4.43 -7.68 3.73
CA THR A 58 5.29 -7.14 4.81
C THR A 58 5.82 -5.74 4.48
N THR A 59 6.23 -5.50 3.23
CA THR A 59 6.66 -4.17 2.77
C THR A 59 5.51 -3.16 2.82
N GLY A 60 4.32 -3.52 2.36
CA GLY A 60 3.15 -2.63 2.44
C GLY A 60 2.73 -2.33 3.87
N GLN A 61 2.87 -3.30 4.78
CA GLN A 61 2.63 -3.12 6.21
C GLN A 61 3.63 -2.13 6.82
N ASN A 62 4.91 -2.20 6.44
CA ASN A 62 5.92 -1.22 6.86
C ASN A 62 5.63 0.19 6.33
N VAL A 63 5.04 0.33 5.13
CA VAL A 63 4.64 1.66 4.63
C VAL A 63 3.47 2.25 5.40
N VAL A 64 2.53 1.41 5.87
CA VAL A 64 1.33 1.85 6.60
C VAL A 64 1.59 2.08 8.08
N TRP A 65 2.39 1.21 8.70
CA TRP A 65 2.62 1.15 10.15
C TRP A 65 4.08 1.30 10.57
N GLY A 66 5.01 1.42 9.63
CA GLY A 66 6.41 1.68 9.92
C GLY A 66 6.54 3.04 10.59
N THR A 67 6.48 3.00 11.91
CA THR A 67 6.98 4.04 12.81
C THR A 67 8.49 3.95 12.83
N GLU A 68 9.11 5.10 12.68
CA GLU A 68 10.53 5.40 12.90
C GLU A 68 11.15 4.52 14.00
N SER A 69 12.30 3.90 13.71
CA SER A 69 13.27 3.44 14.71
C SER A 69 14.56 4.21 14.54
#